data_AF-A0A382XCX0-F1
#
_entry.id   AF-A0A382XCX0-F1
#
_cell.length_a   1.000
_cell.length_b   1.000
_cell.length_c   1.000
_cell.angle_alpha   90.00
_cell.angle_beta   90.00
_cell.angle_gamma   90.00
#
_symmetry.space_group_name_H-M   'P 1'
#
loop_
_entity.id
_entity.type
_entity.pdbx_description
1 polymer ?
#
loop_
_entity_poly.entity_id
_entity_poly.type
_entity_poly.pdbx_seq_one_letter_code
_entity_poly.pdbx_strand_id
1 'polypeptide(L)'
;MAEEKRQFPTEVIDLPSKGHFYPEDNPLSSGQVEIKYMTAREEDILTSVNLIQKGLAIDRLLEALIVNPDINKKDILIGDKNAIMVAARVLGYGKEYVVDVEGEEVTIDLTTLKDKETDLSKSEKGGNEFPF
;
A
#
# COMPACT_ATOMS: atom_id res chain seq x y z
N MET A 1 -20.08 26.93 8.06
CA MET A 1 -19.50 26.20 9.21
C MET A 1 -18.45 25.30 8.61
N ALA A 2 -17.17 25.59 8.89
CA ALA A 2 -16.07 24.83 8.30
C ALA A 2 -16.21 23.37 8.74
N GLU A 3 -16.28 22.44 7.79
CA GLU A 3 -16.05 21.04 8.08
C GLU A 3 -14.68 20.95 8.76
N GLU A 4 -14.66 20.75 10.07
CA GLU A 4 -13.50 20.14 10.71
C GLU A 4 -13.29 18.82 9.96
N LYS A 5 -12.30 18.80 9.05
CA LYS A 5 -11.79 17.57 8.46
C LYS A 5 -11.52 16.65 9.64
N ARG A 6 -12.39 15.67 9.88
CA ARG A 6 -12.10 14.57 10.79
C ARG A 6 -10.81 13.93 10.28
N GLN A 7 -9.70 14.32 10.88
CA GLN A 7 -8.41 13.73 10.60
C GLN A 7 -8.44 12.39 11.31
N PHE A 8 -8.67 11.34 10.52
CA PHE A 8 -8.44 9.98 10.99
C PHE A 8 -6.95 9.84 11.34
N PRO A 9 -6.58 8.98 12.30
CA PRO A 9 -5.19 8.65 12.52
C PRO A 9 -4.53 8.24 11.21
N THR A 10 -3.27 8.65 11.03
CA THR A 10 -2.46 8.36 9.85
C THR A 10 -1.11 7.80 10.27
N GLU A 11 -0.48 7.09 9.34
CA GLU A 11 0.84 6.52 9.52
C GLU A 11 1.64 6.69 8.23
N VAL A 12 2.93 6.96 8.39
CA VAL A 12 3.88 7.07 7.28
C VAL A 12 4.55 5.71 7.09
N ILE A 13 4.46 5.18 5.87
CA ILE A 13 5.00 3.88 5.50
C ILE A 13 6.13 4.09 4.50
N ASP A 14 7.25 3.42 4.74
CA ASP A 14 8.38 3.37 3.80
C ASP A 14 8.05 2.43 2.64
N LEU A 15 8.35 2.88 1.42
CA LEU A 15 8.13 2.10 0.20
C LEU A 15 9.36 1.23 -0.11
N PRO A 16 9.16 -0.05 -0.51
CA PRO A 16 10.24 -0.93 -0.96
C PRO A 16 11.10 -0.33 -2.07
N SER A 17 10.49 0.43 -2.99
CA SER A 17 11.20 1.10 -4.07
C SER A 17 12.09 2.25 -3.62
N LYS A 18 11.92 2.73 -2.38
CA LYS A 18 12.55 3.96 -1.85
C LYS A 18 12.31 5.19 -2.74
N GLY A 19 11.26 5.16 -3.56
CA GLY A 19 10.95 6.24 -4.49
C GLY A 19 11.80 6.24 -5.77
N HIS A 20 12.74 5.29 -5.91
CA HIS A 20 13.81 5.36 -6.92
C HIS A 20 13.32 5.37 -8.36
N PHE A 21 12.22 4.67 -8.64
CA PHE A 21 11.66 4.49 -9.98
C PHE A 21 10.57 5.51 -10.34
N TYR A 22 10.27 6.45 -9.44
CA TYR A 22 9.32 7.50 -9.70
C TYR A 22 10.03 8.74 -10.27
N PRO A 23 9.41 9.47 -11.21
CA PRO A 23 9.91 10.78 -11.63
C PRO A 23 10.11 11.72 -10.44
N GLU A 24 11.06 12.64 -10.50
CA GLU A 24 11.37 13.54 -9.38
C GLU A 24 10.18 14.43 -9.00
N ASP A 25 9.33 14.78 -9.97
CA ASP A 25 8.12 15.58 -9.73
C ASP A 25 6.97 14.76 -9.10
N ASN A 26 7.10 13.43 -9.00
CA ASN A 26 6.08 12.56 -8.42
C ASN A 26 6.24 12.51 -6.89
N PRO A 27 5.17 12.68 -6.08
CA PRO A 27 5.27 12.63 -4.62
C PRO A 27 5.85 11.31 -4.06
N LEU A 28 5.68 10.20 -4.78
CA LEU A 28 6.21 8.89 -4.40
C LEU A 28 7.74 8.79 -4.51
N SER A 29 8.40 9.75 -5.18
CA SER A 29 9.86 9.83 -5.27
C SER A 29 10.54 10.04 -3.92
N SER A 30 9.79 10.48 -2.90
CA SER A 30 10.24 10.54 -1.50
C SER A 30 10.53 9.16 -0.90
N GLY A 31 9.97 8.09 -1.48
CA GLY A 31 10.06 6.74 -0.93
C GLY A 31 9.18 6.49 0.27
N GLN A 32 8.27 7.41 0.58
CA GLN A 32 7.34 7.28 1.71
C GLN A 32 5.92 7.62 1.26
N VAL A 33 4.93 7.03 1.94
CA VAL A 33 3.52 7.35 1.72
C VAL A 33 2.78 7.42 3.05
N GLU A 34 1.96 8.45 3.21
CA GLU A 34 1.06 8.58 4.35
C GLU A 34 -0.28 7.92 4.04
N ILE A 35 -0.68 6.96 4.89
CA ILE A 35 -1.97 6.28 4.81
C ILE A 35 -2.77 6.50 6.09
N LYS A 36 -4.08 6.64 5.95
CA LYS A 36 -5.00 6.69 7.09
C LYS A 36 -5.40 5.28 7.53
N TYR A 37 -5.92 5.18 8.75
CA TYR A 37 -6.44 3.92 9.28
C TYR A 37 -7.77 3.55 8.60
N MET A 38 -7.99 2.26 8.35
CA MET A 38 -9.23 1.75 7.74
C MET A 38 -10.42 1.93 8.68
N THR A 39 -11.57 2.25 8.09
CA THR A 39 -12.86 2.25 8.77
C THR A 39 -13.79 1.23 8.11
N ALA A 40 -15.02 1.08 8.62
CA ALA A 40 -16.04 0.24 7.99
C ALA A 40 -16.26 0.57 6.50
N ARG A 41 -16.07 1.84 6.09
CA ARG A 41 -16.19 2.24 4.69
C ARG A 41 -15.13 1.59 3.80
N GLU A 42 -13.89 1.50 4.28
CA GLU A 42 -12.80 0.88 3.53
C GLU A 42 -12.95 -0.65 3.49
N GLU A 43 -13.49 -1.25 4.55
CA GLU A 43 -13.85 -2.68 4.56
C GLU A 43 -15.01 -3.03 3.60
N ASP A 44 -16.00 -2.13 3.47
CA ASP A 44 -17.07 -2.28 2.48
C ASP A 44 -16.54 -2.28 1.03
N ILE A 45 -15.42 -1.58 0.76
CA ILE A 45 -14.77 -1.60 -0.56
C ILE A 45 -14.21 -3.00 -0.84
N LEU A 46 -13.54 -3.60 0.14
CA LEU A 46 -12.92 -4.92 0.02
C LEU A 46 -13.93 -6.07 -0.11
N THR A 47 -15.13 -5.88 0.42
CA THR A 47 -16.23 -6.88 0.34
C THR A 47 -17.18 -6.64 -0.84
N SER A 48 -16.99 -5.56 -1.60
CA SER A 48 -17.86 -5.20 -2.72
C SER A 48 -17.69 -6.16 -3.91
N VAL A 49 -18.65 -7.07 -4.08
CA VAL A 49 -18.69 -8.05 -5.18
C VAL A 49 -18.50 -7.39 -6.56
N ASN A 50 -19.12 -6.24 -6.80
CA ASN A 50 -19.01 -5.50 -8.06
C ASN A 50 -17.58 -4.97 -8.31
N LEU A 51 -16.90 -4.45 -7.27
CA LEU A 51 -15.51 -3.99 -7.41
C LEU A 51 -14.55 -5.14 -7.56
N ILE A 52 -14.76 -6.24 -6.84
CA ILE A 52 -13.96 -7.47 -6.94
C ILE A 52 -14.06 -8.04 -8.36
N GLN A 53 -15.26 -8.21 -8.90
CA GLN A 53 -15.47 -8.72 -10.26
C GLN A 53 -14.85 -7.85 -11.35
N LYS A 54 -14.74 -6.54 -11.11
CA LYS A 54 -14.08 -5.59 -12.02
C LYS A 54 -12.57 -5.48 -11.81
N GLY A 55 -12.01 -6.15 -10.79
CA GLY A 55 -10.60 -6.01 -10.42
C GLY A 55 -10.24 -4.63 -9.86
N LEU A 56 -11.21 -3.88 -9.32
CA LEU A 56 -11.03 -2.49 -8.86
C LEU A 56 -11.00 -2.35 -7.33
N ALA A 57 -11.26 -3.42 -6.57
CA ALA A 57 -11.37 -3.34 -5.10
C ALA A 57 -10.11 -2.74 -4.45
N ILE A 58 -8.93 -3.25 -4.84
CA ILE A 58 -7.64 -2.77 -4.29
C ILE A 58 -7.36 -1.32 -4.70
N ASP A 59 -7.58 -0.96 -5.97
CA ASP A 59 -7.35 0.41 -6.43
C ASP A 59 -8.28 1.40 -5.68
N ARG A 60 -9.54 1.03 -5.46
CA ARG A 60 -10.49 1.85 -4.66
C ARG A 60 -10.11 1.94 -3.20
N LEU A 61 -9.55 0.88 -2.63
CA LEU A 61 -9.06 0.91 -1.26
C LEU A 61 -7.86 1.86 -1.14
N LEU A 62 -6.88 1.76 -2.04
CA LEU A 62 -5.72 2.65 -2.06
C LEU A 62 -6.11 4.11 -2.28
N GLU A 63 -7.10 4.38 -3.15
CA GLU A 63 -7.70 5.70 -3.32
C GLU A 63 -8.27 6.27 -2.02
N ALA A 64 -8.87 5.41 -1.19
CA ALA A 64 -9.46 5.83 0.08
C ALA A 64 -8.42 5.98 1.21
N LEU A 65 -7.35 5.18 1.19
CA LEU A 65 -6.35 5.14 2.26
C LEU A 65 -5.27 6.21 2.14
N ILE A 66 -4.77 6.46 0.93
CA ILE A 66 -3.65 7.39 0.72
C ILE A 66 -4.13 8.82 0.94
N VAL A 67 -3.48 9.52 1.87
CA VAL A 67 -3.88 10.87 2.30
C VAL A 67 -3.57 11.91 1.23
N ASN A 68 -2.44 11.78 0.54
CA ASN A 68 -2.01 12.74 -0.48
C ASN A 68 -2.87 12.61 -1.76
N PRO A 69 -3.65 13.64 -2.13
CA PRO A 69 -4.52 13.60 -3.31
C PRO A 69 -3.72 13.64 -4.62
N ASP A 70 -2.51 14.19 -4.62
CA ASP A 70 -1.66 14.38 -5.81
C ASP A 70 -1.01 13.08 -6.28
N ILE A 71 -1.02 12.04 -5.43
CA ILE A 71 -0.57 10.70 -5.80
C ILE A 71 -1.60 10.07 -6.73
N ASN A 72 -1.21 9.75 -7.96
CA ASN A 72 -2.00 8.91 -8.86
C ASN A 72 -1.80 7.43 -8.49
N LYS A 73 -2.88 6.78 -8.05
CA LYS A 73 -2.86 5.43 -7.49
C LYS A 73 -2.57 4.34 -8.53
N LYS A 74 -2.80 4.66 -9.81
CA LYS A 74 -2.46 3.77 -10.94
C LYS A 74 -0.95 3.74 -11.22
N ASP A 75 -0.23 4.78 -10.81
CA ASP A 75 1.21 4.91 -11.06
C ASP A 75 2.04 4.24 -9.96
N ILE A 76 1.39 3.78 -8.87
CA ILE A 76 2.07 3.07 -7.78
C ILE A 76 2.58 1.72 -8.30
N LEU A 77 3.88 1.47 -8.15
CA LEU A 77 4.50 0.20 -8.49
C LEU A 77 3.85 -0.94 -7.71
N ILE A 78 3.78 -2.12 -8.32
CA ILE A 78 3.11 -3.27 -7.70
C ILE A 78 3.75 -3.70 -6.38
N GLY A 79 5.08 -3.59 -6.25
CA GLY A 79 5.78 -3.86 -4.98
C GLY A 79 5.35 -2.89 -3.88
N ASP A 80 5.27 -1.60 -4.21
CA ASP A 80 4.86 -0.56 -3.28
C ASP A 80 3.36 -0.67 -2.93
N LYS A 81 2.50 -1.04 -3.90
CA LYS A 81 1.09 -1.38 -3.64
C LYS A 81 0.97 -2.51 -2.62
N ASN A 82 1.76 -3.57 -2.77
CA ASN A 82 1.73 -4.70 -1.85
C ASN A 82 2.20 -4.30 -0.44
N ALA A 83 3.24 -3.47 -0.32
CA ALA A 83 3.70 -2.96 0.97
C ALA A 83 2.62 -2.13 1.67
N ILE A 84 1.96 -1.22 0.94
CA ILE A 84 0.83 -0.43 1.47
C ILE A 84 -0.31 -1.35 1.93
N MET A 85 -0.62 -2.41 1.17
CA MET A 85 -1.67 -3.36 1.53
C MET A 85 -1.34 -4.14 2.82
N VAL A 86 -0.08 -4.58 2.98
CA VAL A 86 0.37 -5.25 4.20
C VAL A 86 0.31 -4.29 5.38
N ALA A 87 0.80 -3.05 5.21
CA ALA A 87 0.72 -2.02 6.23
C ALA A 87 -0.72 -1.75 6.64
N ALA A 88 -1.64 -1.53 5.68
CA ALA A 88 -3.05 -1.33 5.95
C ALA A 88 -3.66 -2.51 6.72
N ARG A 89 -3.32 -3.76 6.36
CA ARG A 89 -3.78 -4.96 7.08
C ARG A 89 -3.24 -5.02 8.52
N VAL A 90 -1.99 -4.62 8.75
CA VAL A 90 -1.41 -4.55 10.10
C VAL A 90 -2.10 -3.46 10.93
N LEU A 91 -2.34 -2.28 10.35
CA LEU A 91 -2.99 -1.17 11.03
C LEU A 91 -4.47 -1.46 11.36
N GLY A 92 -5.19 -2.14 10.47
CA GLY A 92 -6.61 -2.43 10.65
C GLY A 92 -6.90 -3.56 11.64
N TYR A 93 -6.03 -4.57 11.68
CA TYR A 93 -6.34 -5.86 12.29
C TYR A 93 -5.21 -6.44 13.15
N GLY A 94 -4.12 -5.69 13.31
CA GLY A 94 -2.94 -6.14 14.02
C GLY A 94 -2.01 -7.00 13.17
N LYS A 95 -0.85 -7.31 13.75
CA LYS A 95 0.26 -8.00 13.09
C LYS A 95 0.05 -9.50 12.88
N GLU A 96 -0.87 -10.11 13.62
CA GLU A 96 -1.10 -11.55 13.57
C GLU A 96 -2.04 -11.88 12.40
N TYR A 97 -1.57 -12.78 11.54
CA TYR A 97 -2.34 -13.31 10.42
C TYR A 97 -2.41 -14.83 10.51
N VAL A 98 -3.59 -15.31 10.88
CA VAL A 98 -3.87 -16.74 11.06
C VAL A 98 -4.26 -17.33 9.72
N VAL A 99 -3.56 -18.38 9.30
CA VAL A 99 -3.81 -19.12 8.06
C VAL A 99 -3.86 -20.61 8.33
N ASP A 100 -4.65 -21.34 7.55
CA ASP A 100 -4.63 -22.80 7.51
C ASP A 100 -3.63 -23.25 6.44
N VAL A 101 -2.61 -23.99 6.84
CA VAL A 101 -1.61 -24.58 5.94
C VAL A 101 -1.62 -26.07 6.15
N GLU A 102 -2.05 -26.81 5.12
CA GLU A 102 -2.13 -28.28 5.15
C GLU A 102 -2.99 -28.82 6.32
N GLY A 103 -4.00 -28.07 6.78
CA GLY A 103 -4.87 -28.45 7.90
C GLY A 103 -4.32 -28.09 9.28
N GLU A 104 -3.18 -27.38 9.35
CA GLU A 104 -2.65 -26.82 10.58
C GLU A 104 -2.83 -25.30 10.62
N GLU A 105 -3.31 -24.79 11.75
CA GLU A 105 -3.44 -23.36 11.99
C GLU A 105 -2.06 -22.76 12.31
N VAL A 106 -1.58 -21.86 11.44
CA VAL A 106 -0.31 -21.17 11.57
C VAL A 106 -0.56 -19.68 11.72
N THR A 107 0.02 -19.06 12.75
CA THR A 107 0.00 -17.60 12.93
C THR A 107 1.27 -16.99 12.37
N ILE A 108 1.13 -16.12 11.38
CA ILE A 108 2.21 -15.38 10.73
C ILE A 108 2.26 -13.97 11.32
N ASP A 109 3.43 -13.54 11.80
CA ASP A 109 3.66 -12.14 12.18
C ASP A 109 4.01 -11.32 10.93
N LEU A 110 3.05 -10.52 10.45
CA LEU A 110 3.20 -9.71 9.24
C LEU A 110 4.30 -8.65 9.36
N THR A 111 4.69 -8.25 10.57
CA THR A 111 5.78 -7.27 10.77
C THR A 111 7.17 -7.85 10.49
N THR A 112 7.26 -9.18 10.41
CA THR A 112 8.51 -9.88 10.08
C THR A 112 8.74 -10.04 8.58
N LEU A 113 7.73 -9.72 7.76
CA LEU A 113 7.84 -9.76 6.30
C LEU A 113 8.80 -8.65 5.85
N LYS A 114 9.84 -9.05 5.12
CA LYS A 114 10.84 -8.13 4.58
C LYS A 114 10.67 -7.97 3.09
N ASP A 115 10.94 -6.77 2.63
CA ASP A 115 11.00 -6.47 1.21
C ASP A 115 12.16 -7.22 0.55
N LYS A 116 11.96 -7.57 -0.72
CA LYS A 116 13.03 -8.15 -1.51
C LYS A 116 14.05 -7.05 -1.85
N GLU A 117 15.30 -7.26 -1.46
CA GLU A 117 16.37 -6.33 -1.80
C GLU A 117 16.60 -6.29 -3.31
N THR A 118 16.55 -5.08 -3.87
CA THR A 118 16.88 -4.78 -5.26
C THR A 118 18.12 -3.89 -5.31
N ASP A 119 19.08 -4.25 -6.17
CA ASP A 119 20.28 -3.46 -6.39
C ASP A 119 19.94 -2.27 -7.30
N LEU A 120 19.57 -1.15 -6.68
CA LEU A 120 19.18 0.09 -7.35
C LEU A 120 20.33 0.74 -8.13
N SER A 121 21.58 0.33 -7.89
CA SER A 121 22.76 0.89 -8.57
C SER A 121 22.79 0.61 -10.06
N LYS A 122 22.06 -0.42 -10.51
CA LYS A 122 22.02 -0.87 -11.91
C LYS A 122 20.88 -0.24 -12.71
N SER A 123 20.04 0.57 -12.07
CA SER A 123 18.83 1.13 -12.67
C SER A 123 18.89 2.65 -12.64
N GLU A 124 18.52 3.31 -13.75
CA GLU A 124 18.43 4.76 -13.80
C GLU A 124 17.32 5.28 -12.87
N LYS A 125 17.61 6.37 -12.14
CA LYS A 125 16.64 7.01 -11.25
C LYS A 125 15.50 7.59 -12.09
N GLY A 126 14.25 7.31 -11.70
CA GLY A 126 13.05 7.73 -12.42
C GLY A 126 12.77 6.95 -13.71
N GLY A 127 13.64 6.00 -14.09
CA GLY A 127 13.46 5.12 -15.23
C GLY A 127 12.92 3.75 -14.78
N ASN A 128 11.78 3.33 -15.33
CA ASN A 128 11.22 1.98 -15.10
C ASN A 128 11.64 1.02 -16.23
N GLU A 129 12.92 1.06 -16.60
CA GLU A 129 13.50 0.23 -17.65
C GLU A 129 14.47 -0.77 -17.02
N PHE A 130 14.21 -2.05 -17.23
CA PHE A 130 15.07 -3.13 -16.73
C PHE A 130 15.80 -3.76 -17.91
N PRO A 131 17.14 -3.84 -17.89
CA PRO A 131 17.88 -4.60 -18.87
C PRO A 131 17.67 -6.09 -18.57
N PHE A 132 16.69 -6.70 -19.22
CA PHE A 132 16.52 -8.15 -19.26
C PHE A 132 17.27 -8.76 -20.44
#